data_AF-A0AAD9CMB4-F1
#
_entry.id   AF-A0AAD9CMB4-F1
#
_cell.length_a   1.000
_cell.length_b   1.000
_cell.length_c   1.000
_cell.angle_alpha   90.00
_cell.angle_beta   90.00
_cell.angle_gamma   90.00
#
_symmetry.space_group_name_H-M   'P 1'
#
loop_
_entity.id
_entity.type
_entity.pdbx_description
1 polymer ?
#
loop_
_entity_poly.entity_id
_entity_poly.type
_entity_poly.pdbx_seq_one_letter_code
_entity_poly.pdbx_strand_id
1 'polypeptide(L)'
;MAELTTLESLMEMGFDRNRAEKAVASTGNQGIEQAMDWLMVHENDADIDEPFVPPVGNVVGGAAVTQSPTDEPSIADPAEGTAGGDGSIDVDDPSKVPLSEEERLEQVRRLEELMRLKQAERRERERAEELEREKQRRKDGQELQHIRQKLQDDDMKKLSDQRMKEKMEDKMARQRVKDKIARDREERAQKFGVVAPASTATSSQPAQPTPPVPHQSRPSTH
;
A
#
# COMPACT_ATOMS: atom_id res chain seq x y z
N MET A 1 -0.58 39.27 31.91
CA MET A 1 -0.85 37.82 31.98
C MET A 1 -1.67 37.51 30.75
N ALA A 2 -1.27 36.54 29.93
CA ALA A 2 -2.09 36.16 28.78
C ALA A 2 -3.32 35.44 29.33
N GLU A 3 -4.51 35.99 29.06
CA GLU A 3 -5.77 35.30 29.36
C GLU A 3 -5.84 34.09 28.42
N LEU A 4 -5.77 32.88 28.99
CA LEU A 4 -5.97 31.65 28.25
C LEU A 4 -7.40 31.63 27.76
N THR A 5 -7.60 31.38 26.47
CA THR A 5 -8.95 31.22 25.93
C THR A 5 -9.59 29.96 26.51
N THR A 6 -10.92 29.94 26.61
CA THR A 6 -11.67 28.76 27.07
C THR A 6 -11.24 27.48 26.35
N LEU A 7 -10.98 27.58 25.04
CA LEU A 7 -10.44 26.50 24.22
C LEU A 7 -9.05 26.05 24.68
N GLU A 8 -8.12 26.98 24.89
CA GLU A 8 -6.77 26.68 25.36
C GLU A 8 -6.78 26.07 26.76
N SER A 9 -7.61 26.56 27.67
CA SER A 9 -7.72 25.97 29.00
C SER A 9 -8.28 24.55 28.95
N LEU A 10 -9.25 24.25 28.08
CA LEU A 10 -9.73 22.88 27.89
C LEU A 10 -8.67 21.98 27.24
N MET A 11 -7.89 22.51 26.30
CA MET A 11 -6.76 21.80 25.71
C MET A 11 -5.64 21.54 26.73
N GLU A 12 -5.37 22.48 27.63
CA GLU A 12 -4.43 22.33 28.75
C GLU A 12 -4.93 21.32 29.78
N MET A 13 -6.25 21.25 30.00
CA MET A 13 -6.91 20.20 30.78
C MET A 13 -6.89 18.82 30.08
N GLY A 14 -6.49 18.77 28.81
CA GLY A 14 -6.26 17.52 28.07
C GLY A 14 -7.43 17.06 27.22
N PHE A 15 -8.46 17.89 27.00
CA PHE A 15 -9.49 17.61 26.01
C PHE A 15 -8.90 17.72 24.60
N ASP A 16 -9.22 16.74 23.74
CA ASP A 16 -8.86 16.80 22.32
C ASP A 16 -9.39 18.10 21.70
N ARG A 17 -8.58 18.73 20.86
CA ARG A 17 -8.89 20.03 20.25
C ARG A 17 -10.28 20.04 19.59
N ASN A 18 -10.64 18.99 18.85
CA ASN A 18 -11.94 18.89 18.18
C ASN A 18 -13.11 18.92 19.19
N ARG A 19 -12.96 18.20 20.30
CA ARG A 19 -13.95 18.11 21.37
C ARG A 19 -14.07 19.45 22.11
N ALA A 20 -12.94 20.09 22.43
CA ALA A 20 -12.91 21.41 23.04
C ALA A 20 -13.48 22.50 22.12
N GLU A 21 -13.19 22.46 20.82
CA GLU A 21 -13.74 23.38 19.82
C GLU A 21 -15.26 23.23 19.68
N LYS A 22 -15.78 21.99 19.62
CA LYS A 22 -17.23 21.73 19.58
C LYS A 22 -17.94 22.23 20.84
N ALA A 23 -17.34 22.02 21.99
CA ALA A 23 -17.90 22.49 23.26
C ALA A 23 -17.94 24.02 23.35
N VAL A 24 -16.85 24.66 22.97
CA VAL A 24 -16.75 26.12 22.96
C VAL A 24 -17.72 26.74 21.94
N ALA A 25 -17.87 26.12 20.76
CA ALA A 25 -18.82 26.54 19.74
C ALA A 25 -20.28 26.36 20.18
N SER A 26 -20.61 25.23 20.79
CA SER A 26 -21.98 24.91 21.21
C SER A 26 -22.43 25.71 22.43
N THR A 27 -21.49 26.09 23.27
CA THR A 27 -21.74 26.94 24.45
C THR A 27 -21.53 28.42 24.16
N GLY A 28 -21.14 28.80 22.94
CA GLY A 28 -20.96 30.20 22.55
C GLY A 28 -19.89 30.94 23.34
N ASN A 29 -18.79 30.29 23.71
CA ASN A 29 -17.69 30.87 24.51
C ASN A 29 -18.14 31.45 25.88
N GLN A 30 -19.21 30.94 26.50
CA GLN A 30 -19.70 31.45 27.79
C GLN A 30 -18.76 31.20 29.00
N GLY A 31 -17.69 30.43 28.80
CA GLY A 31 -16.68 30.13 29.81
C GLY A 31 -16.34 28.65 29.86
N ILE A 32 -15.30 28.32 30.62
CA ILE A 32 -14.82 26.93 30.72
C ILE A 32 -15.82 26.00 31.39
N GLU A 33 -16.55 26.49 32.39
CA GLU A 33 -17.54 25.70 33.13
C GLU A 33 -18.71 25.28 32.23
N GLN A 34 -19.25 26.20 31.41
CA GLN A 34 -20.29 25.87 30.45
C GLN A 34 -19.80 24.91 29.37
N ALA A 35 -18.60 25.15 28.83
CA ALA A 35 -18.00 24.24 27.86
C ALA A 35 -17.80 22.84 28.44
N MET A 36 -17.38 22.71 29.70
CA MET A 36 -17.28 21.43 30.40
C MET A 36 -18.66 20.78 30.60
N ASP A 37 -19.69 21.53 30.95
CA ASP A 37 -21.05 21.00 31.09
C ASP A 37 -21.59 20.41 29.78
N TRP A 38 -21.34 21.10 28.67
CA TRP A 38 -21.69 20.58 27.35
C TRP A 38 -20.88 19.32 26.99
N LEU A 39 -19.58 19.29 27.34
CA LEU A 39 -18.72 18.12 27.15
C LEU A 39 -19.15 16.90 27.95
N MET A 40 -19.77 17.10 29.12
CA MET A 40 -20.32 16.03 29.95
C MET A 40 -21.58 15.44 29.34
N VAL A 41 -22.46 16.27 28.77
CA VAL A 41 -23.70 15.81 28.13
C VAL A 41 -23.44 15.03 26.83
N HIS A 42 -22.40 15.41 26.09
CA HIS A 42 -22.10 14.87 24.75
C HIS A 42 -20.87 13.94 24.76
N GLU A 43 -20.44 13.43 25.93
CA GLU A 43 -19.21 12.66 26.05
C GLU A 43 -19.19 11.29 25.34
N ASN A 44 -20.38 10.73 25.07
CA ASN A 44 -20.56 9.42 24.44
C ASN A 44 -20.89 9.50 22.95
N ASP A 45 -20.97 10.70 22.39
CA ASP A 45 -21.27 10.92 20.99
C ASP A 45 -20.03 10.60 20.16
N ALA A 46 -20.06 9.52 19.37
CA ALA A 46 -18.91 9.07 18.58
C ALA A 46 -18.44 10.12 17.55
N ASP A 47 -19.32 11.06 17.20
CA ASP A 47 -19.08 12.21 16.33
C ASP A 47 -18.40 13.39 17.06
N ILE A 48 -18.26 13.37 18.39
CA ILE A 48 -17.59 14.46 19.13
C ILE A 48 -16.08 14.52 18.86
N ASP A 49 -15.49 13.38 18.54
CA ASP A 49 -14.06 13.22 18.20
C ASP A 49 -13.80 13.48 16.70
N GLU A 50 -14.83 13.51 15.86
CA GLU A 50 -14.71 13.85 14.44
C GLU A 50 -14.35 15.33 14.26
N PRO A 51 -13.48 15.66 13.29
CA PRO A 51 -13.05 17.04 13.06
C PRO A 51 -14.27 17.92 12.80
N PHE A 52 -14.50 18.89 13.70
CA PHE A 52 -15.49 19.93 13.48
C PHE A 52 -14.99 20.80 12.33
N VAL A 53 -15.54 20.59 11.14
CA VAL A 53 -15.37 21.53 10.02
C VAL A 53 -16.45 22.59 10.22
N PRO A 54 -16.13 23.81 10.70
CA PRO A 54 -17.13 24.87 10.75
C PRO A 54 -17.67 25.09 9.32
N PRO A 55 -19.00 25.23 9.12
CA PRO A 55 -19.53 25.56 7.82
C PRO A 55 -18.90 26.88 7.38
N VAL A 56 -18.13 26.81 6.29
CA VAL A 56 -17.45 27.94 5.67
C VAL A 56 -18.51 28.90 5.14
N GLY A 57 -18.97 29.80 6.00
CA GLY A 57 -19.82 30.92 5.64
C GLY A 57 -18.98 31.98 4.93
N ASN A 58 -19.23 32.13 3.63
CA ASN A 58 -18.72 33.18 2.74
C ASN A 58 -18.57 34.56 3.42
N VAL A 59 -17.37 35.15 3.33
CA VAL A 59 -17.23 36.60 3.20
C VAL A 59 -16.28 36.95 2.03
N VAL A 60 -16.74 37.94 1.28
CA VAL A 60 -16.33 38.40 -0.06
C VAL A 60 -14.92 38.98 -0.10
N GLY A 61 -14.16 38.73 -1.18
CA GLY A 61 -12.85 39.37 -1.36
C GLY A 61 -12.02 39.11 -2.63
N GLY A 62 -12.61 38.91 -3.82
CA GLY A 62 -12.04 39.31 -5.11
C GLY A 62 -10.88 38.50 -5.76
N ALA A 63 -11.19 37.76 -6.84
CA ALA A 63 -10.65 37.96 -8.20
C ALA A 63 -10.78 36.70 -9.08
N ALA A 64 -11.63 36.82 -10.12
CA ALA A 64 -11.51 36.23 -11.45
C ALA A 64 -11.38 34.69 -11.62
N VAL A 65 -12.44 34.05 -12.13
CA VAL A 65 -12.62 33.66 -13.55
C VAL A 65 -13.80 32.68 -13.66
N THR A 66 -14.89 33.22 -14.23
CA THR A 66 -15.76 32.69 -15.31
C THR A 66 -15.80 31.16 -15.56
N GLN A 67 -16.98 30.53 -15.38
CA GLN A 67 -17.87 30.04 -16.46
C GLN A 67 -19.17 29.37 -15.92
N SER A 68 -20.28 29.78 -16.53
CA SER A 68 -21.73 29.56 -16.36
C SER A 68 -22.26 28.12 -16.68
N PRO A 69 -23.59 27.84 -16.80
CA PRO A 69 -24.80 28.24 -16.03
C PRO A 69 -25.80 27.07 -15.72
N THR A 70 -26.89 27.41 -15.00
CA THR A 70 -28.30 26.89 -15.09
C THR A 70 -28.64 25.49 -14.54
N ASP A 71 -29.47 25.42 -13.50
CA ASP A 71 -30.94 25.30 -13.62
C ASP A 71 -31.62 25.49 -12.24
N GLU A 72 -32.64 26.35 -12.19
CA GLU A 72 -33.61 26.57 -11.11
C GLU A 72 -34.96 26.47 -11.82
N PRO A 73 -36.02 25.91 -11.20
CA PRO A 73 -36.90 26.82 -10.46
C PRO A 73 -37.66 26.22 -9.25
N SER A 74 -37.67 27.00 -8.16
CA SER A 74 -38.86 27.60 -7.48
C SER A 74 -40.13 26.76 -7.25
N ILE A 75 -40.57 26.66 -5.98
CA ILE A 75 -41.94 27.02 -5.53
C ILE A 75 -41.91 27.60 -4.08
N ALA A 76 -42.17 28.91 -4.01
CA ALA A 76 -42.94 29.73 -3.05
C ALA A 76 -43.06 29.39 -1.52
N ASP A 77 -42.60 30.34 -0.69
CA ASP A 77 -43.28 31.16 0.37
C ASP A 77 -44.77 30.94 0.72
N PRO A 78 -45.36 31.55 1.78
CA PRO A 78 -44.82 32.29 2.96
C PRO A 78 -45.58 31.98 4.30
N ALA A 79 -45.09 32.46 5.46
CA ALA A 79 -45.95 33.07 6.51
C ALA A 79 -45.15 33.62 7.71
N GLU A 80 -45.34 34.92 7.96
CA GLU A 80 -44.92 35.69 9.14
C GLU A 80 -45.41 35.12 10.49
N GLY A 81 -44.72 35.51 11.57
CA GLY A 81 -45.25 35.35 12.92
C GLY A 81 -44.36 35.93 14.02
N THR A 82 -44.37 37.26 14.15
CA THR A 82 -43.88 38.06 15.28
C THR A 82 -44.20 37.48 16.66
N ALA A 83 -43.26 37.56 17.62
CA ALA A 83 -43.50 38.08 18.98
C ALA A 83 -42.23 37.93 19.84
N GLY A 84 -41.69 39.07 20.27
CA GLY A 84 -40.83 39.13 21.44
C GLY A 84 -41.62 38.96 22.74
N GLY A 85 -40.90 38.58 23.78
CA GLY A 85 -41.26 38.52 25.19
C GLY A 85 -40.13 37.75 25.89
N ASP A 86 -39.14 38.35 26.55
CA ASP A 86 -39.25 39.20 27.74
C ASP A 86 -40.37 38.74 28.68
N GLY A 87 -39.96 38.14 29.80
CA GLY A 87 -40.88 37.85 30.88
C GLY A 87 -40.51 36.65 31.73
N SER A 88 -39.70 36.93 32.76
CA SER A 88 -39.92 36.44 34.12
C SER A 88 -39.61 34.97 34.45
N ILE A 89 -38.55 34.78 35.23
CA ILE A 89 -38.57 34.17 36.58
C ILE A 89 -39.57 33.01 36.76
N ASP A 90 -39.03 31.79 36.76
CA ASP A 90 -39.47 30.66 37.57
C ASP A 90 -38.30 30.37 38.53
N VAL A 91 -38.29 31.03 39.69
CA VAL A 91 -38.69 30.44 40.98
C VAL A 91 -37.96 29.13 41.25
N ASP A 92 -36.98 29.24 42.15
CA ASP A 92 -36.33 28.15 42.88
C ASP A 92 -37.21 26.91 43.07
N ASP A 93 -36.85 25.81 42.38
CA ASP A 93 -37.24 24.44 42.72
C ASP A 93 -36.09 23.78 43.50
N PRO A 94 -36.20 23.58 44.82
CA PRO A 94 -35.17 22.94 45.63
C PRO A 94 -35.26 21.40 45.61
N SER A 95 -35.58 20.78 44.47
CA SER A 95 -35.75 19.32 44.36
C SER A 95 -35.06 18.66 43.16
N LYS A 96 -34.03 19.29 42.59
CA LYS A 96 -32.97 18.52 41.94
C LYS A 96 -31.99 18.11 43.03
N VAL A 97 -32.01 16.84 43.44
CA VAL A 97 -30.87 16.28 44.20
C VAL A 97 -29.67 16.46 43.27
N PRO A 98 -28.73 17.39 43.54
CA PRO A 98 -27.53 17.47 42.72
C PRO A 98 -26.82 16.13 42.90
N LEU A 99 -26.35 15.49 41.81
CA LEU A 99 -25.43 14.35 41.95
C LEU A 99 -24.44 14.71 43.06
N SER A 100 -24.35 13.87 44.09
CA SER A 100 -23.65 14.27 45.30
C SER A 100 -22.23 14.66 44.92
N GLU A 101 -21.62 15.60 45.64
CA GLU A 101 -20.27 16.07 45.31
C GLU A 101 -19.28 14.88 45.13
N GLU A 102 -19.51 13.80 45.87
CA GLU A 102 -18.78 12.53 45.77
C GLU A 102 -19.00 11.81 44.43
N GLU A 103 -20.24 11.69 43.95
CA GLU A 103 -20.56 11.04 42.66
C GLU A 103 -20.00 11.84 41.47
N ARG A 104 -20.01 13.17 41.55
CA ARG A 104 -19.41 14.04 40.52
C ARG A 104 -17.89 13.93 40.51
N LEU A 105 -17.26 13.84 41.67
CA LEU A 105 -15.82 13.57 41.82
C LEU A 105 -15.44 12.21 41.24
N GLU A 106 -16.25 11.17 41.47
CA GLU A 106 -16.02 9.85 40.87
C GLU A 106 -16.18 9.86 39.35
N GLN A 107 -17.16 10.60 38.83
CA GLN A 107 -17.37 10.73 37.39
C GLN A 107 -16.22 11.51 36.71
N VAL A 108 -15.73 12.58 37.34
CA VAL A 108 -14.52 13.28 36.89
C VAL A 108 -13.29 12.37 36.96
N ARG A 109 -13.09 11.63 38.05
CA ARG A 109 -11.97 10.69 38.20
C ARG A 109 -11.99 9.57 37.15
N ARG A 110 -13.17 9.04 36.84
CA ARG A 110 -13.37 8.05 35.77
C ARG A 110 -13.06 8.64 34.39
N LEU A 111 -13.45 9.88 34.14
CA LEU A 111 -13.15 10.59 32.90
C LEU A 111 -11.65 10.89 32.77
N GLU A 112 -11.00 11.34 33.84
CA GLU A 112 -9.56 11.55 33.91
C GLU A 112 -8.77 10.24 33.70
N GLU A 113 -9.25 9.12 34.25
CA GLU A 113 -8.64 7.80 34.05
C GLU A 113 -8.78 7.32 32.61
N LEU A 114 -9.95 7.50 31.98
CA LEU A 114 -10.18 7.22 30.56
C LEU A 114 -9.29 8.09 29.66
N MET A 115 -9.17 9.39 29.96
CA MET A 115 -8.28 10.32 29.26
C MET A 115 -6.82 9.85 29.35
N ARG A 116 -6.38 9.46 30.55
CA ARG A 116 -5.02 8.96 30.77
C ARG A 116 -4.75 7.64 30.04
N LEU A 117 -5.72 6.74 29.99
CA LEU A 117 -5.63 5.49 29.23
C LEU A 117 -5.56 5.76 27.72
N LYS A 118 -6.45 6.61 27.18
CA LYS A 118 -6.46 7.01 25.75
C LYS A 118 -5.17 7.70 25.35
N GLN A 119 -4.62 8.58 26.19
CA GLN A 119 -3.33 9.24 25.97
C GLN A 119 -2.14 8.28 26.09
N ALA A 120 -2.21 7.25 26.94
CA ALA A 120 -1.17 6.24 27.04
C ALA A 120 -1.16 5.33 25.81
N GLU A 121 -2.34 4.88 25.37
CA GLU A 121 -2.54 4.09 24.15
C GLU A 121 -2.04 4.87 22.92
N ARG A 122 -2.41 6.15 22.77
CA ARG A 122 -1.95 6.98 21.66
C ARG A 122 -0.42 7.11 21.63
N ARG A 123 0.21 7.35 22.79
CA ARG A 123 1.68 7.42 22.89
C ARG A 123 2.36 6.08 22.61
N GLU A 124 1.73 4.97 22.95
CA GLU A 124 2.25 3.63 22.62
C GLU A 124 2.13 3.36 21.11
N ARG A 125 1.01 3.72 20.50
CA ARG A 125 0.78 3.62 19.06
C ARG A 125 1.78 4.46 18.28
N GLU A 126 2.01 5.71 18.66
CA GLU A 126 2.98 6.59 17.99
C GLU A 126 4.42 6.04 18.10
N ARG A 127 4.81 5.49 19.27
CA ARG A 127 6.10 4.82 19.43
C ARG A 127 6.22 3.55 18.59
N ALA A 128 5.14 2.77 18.49
CA ALA A 128 5.10 1.58 17.66
C ALA A 128 5.23 1.94 16.17
N GLU A 129 4.52 2.97 15.71
CA GLU A 129 4.60 3.48 14.33
C GLU A 129 6.00 4.03 14.01
N GLU A 130 6.67 4.69 14.94
CA GLU A 130 8.04 5.17 14.74
C GLU A 130 9.05 4.02 14.62
N LEU A 131 8.94 3.01 15.48
CA LEU A 131 9.75 1.79 15.39
C LEU A 131 9.48 1.02 14.09
N GLU A 132 8.22 0.95 13.65
CA GLU A 132 7.85 0.32 12.39
C GLU A 132 8.40 1.08 11.18
N ARG A 133 8.30 2.42 11.18
CA ARG A 133 8.85 3.26 10.11
C ARG A 133 10.36 3.09 9.99
N GLU A 134 11.07 3.09 11.11
CA GLU A 134 12.52 2.89 11.14
C GLU A 134 12.92 1.45 10.76
N LYS A 135 12.09 0.45 11.10
CA LYS A 135 12.25 -0.93 10.62
C LYS A 135 12.02 -1.04 9.11
N GLN A 136 11.02 -0.34 8.57
CA GLN A 136 10.70 -0.34 7.16
C GLN A 136 11.84 0.27 6.34
N ARG A 137 12.39 1.41 6.77
CA ARG A 137 13.56 2.00 6.12
C ARG A 137 14.76 1.04 6.05
N ARG A 138 15.02 0.28 7.13
CA ARG A 138 16.09 -0.74 7.12
C ARG A 138 15.77 -1.89 6.16
N LYS A 139 14.52 -2.38 6.17
CA LYS A 139 14.06 -3.42 5.26
C LYS A 139 14.21 -2.99 3.81
N ASP A 140 13.73 -1.80 3.44
CA ASP A 140 13.80 -1.29 2.07
C ASP A 140 15.26 -1.19 1.59
N GLY A 141 16.18 -0.75 2.47
CA GLY A 141 17.61 -0.73 2.17
C GLY A 141 18.21 -2.12 1.95
N GLN A 142 17.82 -3.11 2.76
CA GLN A 142 18.25 -4.51 2.60
C GLN A 142 17.61 -5.16 1.37
N GLU A 143 16.36 -4.85 1.09
CA GLU A 143 15.59 -5.35 -0.05
C GLU A 143 16.25 -4.91 -1.36
N LEU A 144 16.71 -3.67 -1.45
CA LEU A 144 17.43 -3.18 -2.63
C LEU A 144 18.74 -3.97 -2.88
N GLN A 145 19.45 -4.34 -1.81
CA GLN A 145 20.64 -5.18 -1.91
C GLN A 145 20.31 -6.61 -2.33
N HIS A 146 19.26 -7.20 -1.74
CA HIS A 146 18.77 -8.53 -2.10
C HIS A 146 18.26 -8.60 -3.54
N ILE A 147 17.57 -7.57 -4.04
CA ILE A 147 17.09 -7.50 -5.42
C ILE A 147 18.27 -7.59 -6.39
N ARG A 148 19.34 -6.83 -6.14
CA ARG A 148 20.54 -6.86 -6.98
C ARG A 148 21.21 -8.22 -6.99
N GLN A 149 21.38 -8.84 -5.83
CA GLN A 149 22.01 -10.17 -5.72
C GLN A 149 21.16 -11.24 -6.42
N LYS A 150 19.85 -11.22 -6.19
CA LYS A 150 18.91 -12.15 -6.82
C LYS A 150 18.93 -12.06 -8.34
N LEU A 151 19.05 -10.86 -8.90
CA LEU A 151 19.15 -10.68 -10.34
C LEU A 151 20.41 -11.35 -10.92
N GLN A 152 21.55 -11.21 -10.24
CA GLN A 152 22.80 -11.87 -10.64
C GLN A 152 22.71 -13.39 -10.56
N ASP A 153 22.11 -13.90 -9.48
CA ASP A 153 21.90 -15.33 -9.28
C ASP A 153 20.93 -15.92 -10.32
N ASP A 154 19.85 -15.21 -10.64
CA ASP A 154 18.87 -15.61 -11.65
C ASP A 154 19.49 -15.67 -13.06
N ASP A 155 20.37 -14.73 -13.39
CA ASP A 155 21.09 -14.73 -14.67
C ASP A 155 22.10 -15.90 -14.75
N MET A 156 22.85 -16.16 -13.67
CA MET A 156 23.72 -17.34 -13.59
C MET A 156 22.93 -18.66 -13.66
N LYS A 157 21.79 -18.70 -12.99
CA LYS A 157 20.89 -19.87 -12.99
C LYS A 157 20.34 -20.13 -14.40
N LYS A 158 19.85 -19.10 -15.10
CA LYS A 158 19.39 -19.22 -16.48
C LYS A 158 20.47 -19.74 -17.42
N LEU A 159 21.72 -19.28 -17.24
CA LEU A 159 22.85 -19.76 -18.04
C LEU A 159 23.14 -21.24 -17.79
N SER A 160 23.09 -21.68 -16.52
CA SER A 160 23.25 -23.09 -16.15
C SER A 160 22.10 -23.96 -16.69
N ASP A 161 20.86 -23.51 -16.53
CA ASP A 161 19.66 -24.23 -16.96
C ASP A 161 19.61 -24.38 -18.49
N GLN A 162 20.00 -23.34 -19.24
CA GLN A 162 20.15 -23.44 -20.70
C GLN A 162 21.18 -24.51 -21.07
N ARG A 163 22.35 -24.50 -20.42
CA ARG A 163 23.40 -25.48 -20.69
C ARG A 163 22.97 -26.91 -20.40
N MET A 164 22.18 -27.11 -19.34
CA MET A 164 21.63 -28.42 -19.00
C MET A 164 20.53 -28.84 -19.97
N LYS A 165 19.68 -27.90 -20.39
CA LYS A 165 18.61 -28.15 -21.37
C LYS A 165 19.17 -28.51 -22.74
N GLU A 166 20.17 -27.79 -23.23
CA GLU A 166 20.86 -28.11 -24.49
C GLU A 166 21.53 -29.48 -24.43
N LYS A 167 22.20 -29.82 -23.33
CA LYS A 167 22.78 -31.16 -23.13
C LYS A 167 21.71 -32.26 -23.15
N MET A 168 20.56 -32.02 -22.51
CA MET A 168 19.45 -32.98 -22.48
C MET A 168 18.82 -33.12 -23.87
N GLU A 169 18.66 -32.03 -24.60
CA GLU A 169 18.12 -32.02 -25.96
C GLU A 169 19.06 -32.70 -26.96
N ASP A 170 20.37 -32.44 -26.90
CA ASP A 170 21.37 -33.15 -27.70
C ASP A 170 21.35 -34.65 -27.38
N LYS A 171 21.24 -35.02 -26.11
CA LYS A 171 21.09 -36.43 -25.70
C LYS A 171 19.82 -37.05 -26.28
N MET A 172 18.69 -36.35 -26.21
CA MET A 172 17.43 -36.81 -26.80
C MET A 172 17.49 -36.89 -28.33
N ALA A 173 18.16 -35.96 -29.00
CA ALA A 173 18.34 -35.97 -30.44
C ALA A 173 19.22 -37.14 -30.90
N ARG A 174 20.34 -37.37 -30.21
CA ARG A 174 21.20 -38.54 -30.43
C ARG A 174 20.43 -39.84 -30.21
N GLN A 175 19.61 -39.90 -29.17
CA GLN A 175 18.75 -41.05 -28.91
C GLN A 175 17.76 -41.27 -30.05
N ARG A 176 17.08 -40.22 -30.54
CA ARG A 176 16.16 -40.32 -31.68
C ARG A 176 16.85 -40.81 -32.96
N VAL A 177 18.08 -40.37 -33.24
CA VAL A 177 18.85 -40.88 -34.39
C VAL A 177 19.22 -42.35 -34.20
N LYS A 178 19.70 -42.70 -33.00
CA LYS A 178 20.03 -44.09 -32.65
C LYS A 178 18.84 -45.02 -32.82
N ASP A 179 17.66 -44.60 -32.37
CA ASP A 179 16.43 -45.38 -32.48
C ASP A 179 15.97 -45.50 -33.95
N LYS A 180 16.13 -44.45 -34.77
CA LYS A 180 15.87 -44.52 -36.23
C LYS A 180 16.79 -45.53 -36.91
N ILE A 181 18.10 -45.51 -36.59
CA ILE A 181 19.07 -46.46 -37.14
C ILE A 181 18.73 -47.88 -36.68
N ALA A 182 18.35 -48.07 -35.41
CA ALA A 182 17.95 -49.38 -34.90
C ALA A 182 16.73 -49.92 -35.65
N ARG A 183 15.69 -49.09 -35.85
CA ARG A 183 14.50 -49.48 -36.62
C ARG A 183 14.80 -49.82 -38.07
N ASP A 184 15.59 -49.00 -38.77
CA ASP A 184 15.99 -49.27 -40.16
C ASP A 184 16.84 -50.55 -40.27
N ARG A 185 17.71 -50.79 -39.27
CA ARG A 185 18.52 -52.00 -39.17
C ARG A 185 17.65 -53.24 -38.94
N GLU A 186 16.65 -53.16 -38.07
CA GLU A 186 15.68 -54.22 -37.81
C GLU A 186 14.79 -54.49 -39.02
N GLU A 187 14.24 -53.46 -39.69
CA GLU A 187 13.46 -53.61 -40.92
C GLU A 187 14.28 -54.22 -42.05
N ARG A 188 15.53 -53.80 -42.23
CA ARG A 188 16.42 -54.39 -43.24
C ARG A 188 16.71 -55.85 -42.93
N ALA A 189 16.96 -56.19 -41.66
CA ALA A 189 17.15 -57.57 -41.23
C ALA A 189 15.89 -58.42 -41.48
N GLN A 190 14.69 -57.89 -41.21
CA GLN A 190 13.43 -58.58 -41.50
C GLN A 190 13.17 -58.72 -43.01
N LYS A 191 13.42 -57.68 -43.80
CA LYS A 191 13.14 -57.66 -45.25
C LYS A 191 14.13 -58.49 -46.07
N PHE A 192 15.42 -58.44 -45.74
CA PHE A 192 16.45 -59.25 -46.40
C PHE A 192 16.63 -60.63 -45.75
N GLY A 193 16.06 -60.86 -44.58
CA GLY A 193 15.94 -62.19 -43.98
C GLY A 193 14.88 -63.08 -44.63
N VAL A 194 13.98 -62.51 -45.46
CA VAL A 194 12.86 -63.25 -46.08
C VAL A 194 13.01 -63.44 -47.59
N VAL A 195 13.92 -62.73 -48.28
CA VAL A 195 14.16 -62.93 -49.73
C VAL A 195 15.66 -62.94 -50.05
N ALA A 196 16.22 -64.15 -50.19
CA ALA A 196 17.38 -64.43 -51.03
C ALA A 196 16.88 -65.19 -52.27
N PRO A 197 17.29 -64.79 -53.50
CA PRO A 197 18.50 -65.37 -54.08
C PRO A 197 19.40 -64.42 -54.94
N ALA A 198 20.68 -64.83 -55.02
CA ALA A 198 21.78 -64.63 -55.97
C ALA A 198 21.88 -63.45 -56.99
N SER A 199 23.14 -62.95 -57.09
CA SER A 199 23.83 -62.28 -58.22
C SER A 199 23.39 -60.85 -58.59
N THR A 200 24.26 -59.85 -58.66
CA THR A 200 25.35 -59.73 -59.64
C THR A 200 26.63 -59.09 -59.08
N ALA A 201 27.76 -59.70 -59.38
CA ALA A 201 29.08 -59.07 -59.36
C ALA A 201 29.22 -58.09 -60.53
N THR A 202 29.74 -56.88 -60.26
CA THR A 202 30.46 -56.07 -61.25
C THR A 202 31.73 -55.58 -60.58
N SER A 203 32.85 -55.94 -61.20
CA SER A 203 34.22 -55.58 -60.85
C SER A 203 34.55 -54.14 -61.19
N SER A 204 35.18 -53.42 -60.27
CA SER A 204 36.19 -52.40 -60.59
C SER A 204 37.09 -52.16 -59.37
N GLN A 205 38.35 -52.56 -59.52
CA GLN A 205 39.46 -52.34 -58.60
C GLN A 205 40.57 -51.60 -59.40
N PRO A 206 41.64 -51.08 -58.80
CA PRO A 206 41.73 -49.85 -58.01
C PRO A 206 42.73 -48.84 -58.63
N ALA A 207 42.65 -47.54 -58.28
CA ALA A 207 43.75 -46.59 -58.49
C ALA A 207 44.28 -46.11 -57.12
N GLN A 208 45.52 -46.49 -56.81
CA GLN A 208 46.38 -45.81 -55.83
C GLN A 208 47.79 -45.61 -56.46
N PRO A 209 48.80 -45.00 -55.79
CA PRO A 209 49.13 -43.58 -55.87
C PRO A 209 50.60 -43.34 -56.30
N THR A 210 51.00 -42.10 -56.64
CA THR A 210 52.42 -41.69 -56.72
C THR A 210 52.65 -40.25 -56.21
N PRO A 211 53.53 -40.02 -55.22
CA PRO A 211 54.35 -38.80 -55.06
C PRO A 211 55.83 -39.11 -55.45
N PRO A 212 56.86 -38.22 -55.33
CA PRO A 212 56.98 -36.79 -54.97
C PRO A 212 57.71 -35.98 -56.10
N VAL A 213 58.09 -34.68 -56.08
CA VAL A 213 59.15 -33.97 -55.31
C VAL A 213 59.13 -32.44 -55.63
N PRO A 214 59.79 -31.59 -54.80
CA PRO A 214 59.71 -30.13 -54.85
C PRO A 214 60.79 -29.49 -55.75
N HIS A 215 60.47 -28.38 -56.40
CA HIS A 215 61.47 -27.51 -57.03
C HIS A 215 61.64 -26.23 -56.20
N GLN A 216 62.71 -26.19 -55.40
CA GLN A 216 63.31 -24.95 -54.96
C GLN A 216 63.99 -24.29 -56.17
N SER A 217 63.63 -23.04 -56.47
CA SER A 217 64.46 -22.14 -57.28
C SER A 217 64.31 -20.70 -56.76
N ARG A 218 65.18 -20.32 -55.83
CA ARG A 218 65.77 -18.97 -55.73
C ARG A 218 67.28 -19.20 -55.94
N PRO A 219 68.05 -18.32 -56.64
CA PRO A 219 68.22 -16.93 -56.19
C PRO A 219 68.52 -15.84 -57.26
N SER A 220 68.46 -14.59 -56.77
CA SER A 220 69.30 -13.39 -57.07
C SER A 220 69.10 -12.46 -58.29
N THR A 221 69.14 -11.16 -57.94
CA THR A 221 69.53 -9.92 -58.66
C THR A 221 68.61 -9.45 -59.80
N HIS A 222 68.13 -8.19 -59.84
CA HIS A 222 68.80 -6.90 -59.62
C HIS A 222 67.80 -5.83 -59.13
#